data_AF-A0A7C6FGP8-F1
#
_entry.id   AF-A0A7C6FGP8-F1
#
_cell.length_a   1.000
_cell.length_b   1.000
_cell.length_c   1.000
_cell.angle_alpha   90.00
_cell.angle_beta   90.00
_cell.angle_gamma   90.00
#
_symmetry.space_group_name_H-M   'P 1'
#
loop_
_entity.id
_entity.type
_entity.pdbx_description
1 polymer ?
#
loop_
_entity_poly.entity_id
_entity_poly.type
_entity_poly.pdbx_seq_one_letter_code
_entity_poly.pdbx_strand_id
1 'polypeptide(L)'
;MKSYLKKNNNWLYVSGITLYVLGIILSTIFDKDVSMEDNPIIGMISQMNGWIMLIYIAVIAPILEEISFRSWTVNKKWTKYLSLILSSIFLLLANPYIGGIYFLSFLAVIVFLKNKPKPTLISLILITTIGFTLAHIGNFERDIFLISTPVYIGITFVFTYIALRFKLRYSMIAHGIYNFSLMLIGGFIIPFGDTITLDEGNYKGSLRPVSGLVSTDGVSTYGGYSANIQKKFLPEIISMLESDNDYQIKTYPKGYSFYSLDVKTKDSLNLIDINALSKEIIRKTNIKLDTIYETRDVLFVEIEDVEKIKREVKEKMKVDEFPQSLSGIIKRISRFYDQTIIMPEEYKNVMVDYKKEFSTLSSNESFEDISKRLYKEYGITLRPKKSKVKIIRIIEEIK
;
A
#
# COMPACT_ATOMS: atom_id res chain seq x y z
N MET A 1 -31.29 -13.76 30.11
CA MET A 1 -30.30 -13.63 29.02
C MET A 1 -29.42 -14.88 28.80
N LYS A 2 -28.97 -15.60 29.86
CA LYS A 2 -28.06 -16.78 29.75
C LYS A 2 -28.55 -17.93 28.84
N SER A 3 -29.83 -18.29 28.82
CA SER A 3 -30.32 -19.40 27.97
C SER A 3 -30.63 -18.96 26.53
N TYR A 4 -31.07 -17.71 26.34
CA TYR A 4 -31.48 -17.18 25.03
C TYR A 4 -30.30 -16.91 24.09
N LEU A 5 -29.15 -16.48 24.62
CA LEU A 5 -27.95 -16.25 23.80
C LEU A 5 -27.26 -17.54 23.36
N LYS A 6 -27.45 -18.63 24.11
CA LYS A 6 -26.68 -19.88 23.95
C LYS A 6 -27.35 -20.91 23.03
N LYS A 7 -28.68 -20.86 22.87
CA LYS A 7 -29.43 -21.75 21.98
C LYS A 7 -30.07 -20.92 20.87
N ASN A 8 -29.71 -21.23 19.62
CA ASN A 8 -30.35 -20.77 18.37
C ASN A 8 -29.75 -19.55 17.62
N ASN A 9 -28.44 -19.33 17.72
CA ASN A 9 -27.72 -18.36 16.87
C ASN A 9 -26.97 -19.02 15.70
N ASN A 10 -27.29 -20.27 15.36
CA ASN A 10 -26.62 -20.99 14.27
C ASN A 10 -26.80 -20.31 12.91
N TRP A 11 -27.86 -19.52 12.76
CA TRP A 11 -28.09 -18.70 11.57
C TRP A 11 -26.91 -17.77 11.28
N LEU A 12 -26.24 -17.21 12.31
CA LEU A 12 -25.04 -16.37 12.14
C LEU A 12 -23.90 -17.15 11.50
N TYR A 13 -23.69 -18.39 11.93
CA TYR A 13 -22.61 -19.21 11.38
C TYR A 13 -22.92 -19.60 9.92
N VAL A 14 -24.13 -20.08 9.65
CA VAL A 14 -24.53 -20.50 8.31
C VAL A 14 -24.54 -19.31 7.35
N SER A 15 -25.17 -18.19 7.71
CA SER A 15 -25.16 -16.99 6.87
C SER A 15 -23.77 -16.40 6.75
N GLY A 16 -22.98 -16.44 7.81
CA GLY A 16 -21.60 -15.98 7.83
C GLY A 16 -20.71 -16.71 6.84
N ILE A 17 -20.71 -18.04 6.88
CA ILE A 17 -19.97 -18.88 5.91
C ILE A 17 -20.51 -18.69 4.49
N THR A 18 -21.83 -18.61 4.31
CA THR A 18 -22.43 -18.41 2.98
C THR A 18 -21.99 -17.08 2.37
N LEU A 19 -22.05 -15.98 3.13
CA LEU A 19 -21.62 -14.65 2.68
C LEU A 19 -20.11 -14.59 2.46
N TYR A 20 -19.33 -15.28 3.31
CA TYR A 20 -17.88 -15.36 3.15
C TYR A 20 -17.49 -16.05 1.84
N VAL A 21 -18.06 -17.23 1.56
CA VAL A 21 -17.82 -17.98 0.31
C VAL A 21 -18.33 -17.19 -0.90
N LEU A 22 -19.53 -16.59 -0.82
CA LEU A 22 -20.05 -15.73 -1.87
C LEU A 22 -19.11 -14.55 -2.16
N GLY A 23 -18.60 -13.90 -1.10
CA GLY A 23 -17.66 -12.81 -1.23
C GLY A 23 -16.38 -13.24 -1.94
N ILE A 24 -15.81 -14.40 -1.57
CA ILE A 24 -14.65 -14.96 -2.27
C ILE A 24 -14.96 -15.17 -3.76
N ILE A 25 -16.08 -15.82 -4.08
CA ILE A 25 -16.50 -16.06 -5.47
C ILE A 25 -16.62 -14.75 -6.25
N LEU A 26 -17.27 -13.73 -5.65
CA LEU A 26 -17.42 -12.42 -6.28
C LEU A 26 -16.06 -11.74 -6.49
N SER A 27 -15.18 -11.77 -5.49
CA SER A 27 -13.83 -11.23 -5.61
C SER A 27 -13.01 -11.95 -6.69
N THR A 28 -13.20 -13.26 -6.89
CA THR A 28 -12.54 -14.02 -7.95
C THR A 28 -13.11 -13.72 -9.34
N ILE A 29 -14.43 -13.56 -9.48
CA ILE A 29 -15.07 -13.28 -10.77
C ILE A 29 -14.82 -11.85 -11.25
N PHE A 30 -14.84 -10.89 -10.32
CA PHE A 30 -14.68 -9.47 -10.60
C PHE A 30 -13.29 -8.97 -10.20
N ASP A 31 -12.27 -9.81 -10.35
CA ASP A 31 -10.89 -9.49 -9.99
C ASP A 31 -10.47 -8.15 -10.64
N LYS A 32 -10.09 -7.19 -9.80
CA LYS A 32 -9.63 -5.86 -10.20
C LYS A 32 -8.24 -5.66 -9.62
N ASP A 33 -7.33 -5.19 -10.45
CA ASP A 33 -5.97 -4.90 -10.02
C ASP A 33 -5.97 -3.77 -8.98
N VAL A 34 -5.35 -4.00 -7.82
CA VAL A 34 -5.19 -3.01 -6.74
C VAL A 34 -3.78 -2.43 -6.83
N SER A 35 -3.65 -1.11 -6.95
CA SER A 35 -2.31 -0.49 -6.94
C SER A 35 -1.76 -0.43 -5.51
N MET A 36 -0.44 -0.49 -5.36
CA MET A 36 0.21 -0.28 -4.06
C MET A 36 0.08 1.17 -3.61
N GLU A 37 0.20 2.11 -4.54
CA GLU A 37 0.22 3.54 -4.25
C GLU A 37 -1.13 4.02 -3.71
N ASP A 38 -2.22 3.36 -4.08
CA ASP A 38 -3.57 3.67 -3.61
C ASP A 38 -3.96 2.83 -2.36
N ASN A 39 -3.06 1.99 -1.83
CA ASN A 39 -3.32 1.12 -0.66
C ASN A 39 -2.35 1.37 0.51
N PRO A 40 -2.75 2.15 1.53
CA PRO A 40 -1.87 2.52 2.64
C PRO A 40 -1.41 1.31 3.47
N ILE A 41 -2.20 0.23 3.52
CA ILE A 41 -1.81 -0.98 4.24
C ILE A 41 -0.65 -1.66 3.53
N ILE A 42 -0.71 -1.83 2.21
CA ILE A 42 0.36 -2.47 1.45
C ILE A 42 1.68 -1.68 1.60
N GLY A 43 1.61 -0.34 1.60
CA GLY A 43 2.75 0.52 1.87
C GLY A 43 3.34 0.35 3.28
N MET A 44 2.49 0.27 4.32
CA MET A 44 2.97 -0.02 5.68
C MET A 44 3.62 -1.42 5.78
N ILE A 45 3.04 -2.41 5.11
CA ILE A 45 3.53 -3.80 5.07
C ILE A 45 4.95 -3.87 4.51
N SER A 46 5.26 -3.11 3.45
CA SER A 46 6.58 -3.15 2.82
C SER A 46 7.67 -2.46 3.65
N GLN A 47 7.31 -1.53 4.54
CA GLN A 47 8.24 -0.70 5.31
C GLN A 47 8.52 -1.22 6.74
N MET A 48 7.59 -1.99 7.31
CA MET A 48 7.74 -2.48 8.69
C MET A 48 8.61 -3.75 8.77
N ASN A 49 9.26 -3.93 9.93
CA ASN A 49 9.89 -5.20 10.27
C ASN A 49 8.83 -6.32 10.24
N GLY A 50 9.10 -7.38 9.49
CA GLY A 50 8.12 -8.43 9.21
C GLY A 50 7.59 -9.13 10.46
N TRP A 51 8.42 -9.32 11.49
CA TRP A 51 7.99 -9.92 12.75
C TRP A 51 7.06 -8.99 13.55
N ILE A 52 7.38 -7.70 13.58
CA ILE A 52 6.52 -6.69 14.24
C ILE A 52 5.16 -6.65 13.55
N MET A 53 5.17 -6.63 12.21
CA MET A 53 3.95 -6.67 11.41
C MET A 53 3.13 -7.94 11.66
N LEU A 54 3.76 -9.12 11.68
CA LEU A 54 3.08 -10.39 11.97
C LEU A 54 2.40 -10.37 13.34
N ILE A 55 3.11 -9.95 14.38
CA ILE A 55 2.56 -9.87 15.75
C ILE A 55 1.41 -8.87 15.79
N TYR A 56 1.54 -7.72 15.12
CA TYR A 56 0.49 -6.73 15.06
C TYR A 56 -0.77 -7.28 14.39
N ILE A 57 -0.67 -7.84 13.17
CA ILE A 57 -1.81 -8.29 12.36
C ILE A 57 -2.46 -9.57 12.91
N ALA A 58 -1.67 -10.51 13.43
CA ALA A 58 -2.19 -11.80 13.88
C ALA A 58 -2.59 -11.82 15.36
N VAL A 59 -2.13 -10.85 16.17
CA VAL A 59 -2.39 -10.85 17.63
C VAL A 59 -2.99 -9.53 18.10
N ILE A 60 -2.28 -8.41 17.93
CA ILE A 60 -2.67 -7.13 18.55
C ILE A 60 -3.97 -6.59 17.92
N ALA A 61 -4.01 -6.47 16.59
CA ALA A 61 -5.16 -5.95 15.86
C ALA A 61 -6.43 -6.78 16.10
N PRO A 62 -6.43 -8.12 15.96
CA PRO A 62 -7.58 -8.97 16.31
C PRO A 62 -8.08 -8.76 17.74
N ILE A 63 -7.18 -8.66 18.73
CA ILE A 63 -7.61 -8.41 20.11
C ILE A 63 -8.31 -7.05 20.23
N LEU A 64 -7.71 -5.98 19.70
CA LEU A 64 -8.27 -4.64 19.77
C LEU A 64 -9.61 -4.54 19.04
N GLU A 65 -9.71 -5.12 17.85
CA GLU A 65 -10.93 -5.13 17.04
C GLU A 65 -12.05 -5.92 17.71
N GLU A 66 -11.76 -7.12 18.23
CA GLU A 66 -12.77 -7.92 18.93
C GLU A 66 -13.25 -7.24 20.23
N ILE A 67 -12.34 -6.62 20.99
CA ILE A 67 -12.74 -5.82 22.16
C ILE A 67 -13.63 -4.65 21.72
N SER A 68 -13.26 -3.95 20.65
CA SER A 68 -13.98 -2.77 20.16
C SER A 68 -15.38 -3.13 19.67
N PHE A 69 -15.51 -4.14 18.81
CA PHE A 69 -16.76 -4.45 18.13
C PHE A 69 -17.62 -5.51 18.82
N ARG A 70 -17.07 -6.32 19.74
CA ARG A 70 -17.79 -7.47 20.33
C ARG A 70 -17.78 -7.53 21.85
N SER A 71 -17.20 -6.56 22.57
CA SER A 71 -17.29 -6.51 24.03
C SER A 71 -18.74 -6.53 24.56
N TRP A 72 -19.71 -6.03 23.78
CA TRP A 72 -21.14 -6.07 24.13
C TRP A 72 -21.69 -7.51 24.31
N THR A 73 -21.01 -8.53 23.78
CA THR A 73 -21.38 -9.95 23.94
C THR A 73 -21.13 -10.48 25.36
N VAL A 74 -20.28 -9.78 26.14
CA VAL A 74 -20.00 -10.12 27.53
C VAL A 74 -21.20 -9.75 28.40
N ASN A 75 -21.54 -10.60 29.37
CA ASN A 75 -22.71 -10.43 30.26
C ASN A 75 -22.49 -9.36 31.36
N LYS A 76 -21.94 -8.20 31.02
CA LYS A 76 -21.77 -7.06 31.93
C LYS A 76 -22.30 -5.81 31.23
N LYS A 77 -23.09 -4.97 31.92
CA LYS A 77 -23.71 -3.79 31.29
C LYS A 77 -22.68 -2.81 30.72
N TRP A 78 -21.58 -2.60 31.45
CA TRP A 78 -20.53 -1.66 31.06
C TRP A 78 -19.81 -2.06 29.76
N THR A 79 -19.77 -3.34 29.38
CA THR A 79 -19.05 -3.78 28.18
C THR A 79 -19.75 -3.37 26.89
N LYS A 80 -21.05 -3.06 26.94
CA LYS A 80 -21.78 -2.43 25.82
C LYS A 80 -21.28 -1.01 25.56
N TYR A 81 -21.08 -0.24 26.63
CA TYR A 81 -20.53 1.12 26.55
C TYR A 81 -19.05 1.11 26.16
N LEU A 82 -18.27 0.14 26.68
CA LEU A 82 -16.89 -0.08 26.22
C LEU A 82 -16.86 -0.31 24.70
N SER A 83 -17.71 -1.22 24.20
CA SER A 83 -17.80 -1.51 22.77
C SER A 83 -18.20 -0.28 21.96
N LEU A 84 -19.23 0.45 22.40
CA LEU A 84 -19.65 1.72 21.80
C LEU A 84 -18.47 2.69 21.66
N ILE A 85 -17.78 2.99 22.77
CA ILE A 85 -16.69 3.98 22.79
C ILE A 85 -15.55 3.54 21.88
N LEU A 86 -15.04 2.33 22.07
CA LEU A 86 -13.85 1.87 21.33
C LEU A 86 -14.11 1.71 19.83
N SER A 87 -15.23 1.10 19.43
CA SER A 87 -15.55 0.98 18.00
C SER A 87 -15.86 2.33 17.35
N SER A 88 -16.43 3.28 18.09
CA SER A 88 -16.63 4.64 17.58
C SER A 88 -15.31 5.39 17.41
N ILE A 89 -14.37 5.27 18.35
CA ILE A 89 -13.02 5.84 18.21
C ILE A 89 -12.33 5.24 16.97
N PHE A 90 -12.39 3.92 16.82
CA PHE A 90 -11.80 3.22 15.67
C PHE A 90 -12.35 3.78 14.34
N LEU A 91 -13.66 3.97 14.25
CA LEU A 91 -14.30 4.52 13.06
C LEU A 91 -14.08 6.02 12.88
N LEU A 92 -13.98 6.81 13.96
CA LEU A 92 -13.67 8.24 13.88
C LEU A 92 -12.27 8.48 13.31
N LEU A 93 -11.29 7.62 13.70
CA LEU A 93 -9.94 7.67 13.16
C LEU A 93 -9.90 7.30 11.67
N ALA A 94 -10.78 6.41 11.22
CA ALA A 94 -10.89 6.06 9.80
C ALA A 94 -11.65 7.12 8.99
N ASN A 95 -12.79 7.61 9.51
CA ASN A 95 -13.59 8.66 8.90
C ASN A 95 -14.50 9.33 9.96
N PRO A 96 -14.32 10.64 10.23
CA PRO A 96 -15.04 11.31 11.32
C PRO A 96 -16.57 11.32 11.14
N TYR A 97 -17.06 11.39 9.89
CA TYR A 97 -18.49 11.37 9.61
C TYR A 97 -19.10 9.98 9.89
N ILE A 98 -18.43 8.92 9.46
CA ILE A 98 -18.87 7.54 9.70
C ILE A 98 -18.87 7.24 11.20
N GLY A 99 -17.80 7.61 11.91
CA GLY A 99 -17.68 7.40 13.35
C GLY A 99 -18.79 8.09 14.15
N GLY A 100 -19.14 9.34 13.80
CA GLY A 100 -20.23 10.07 14.45
C GLY A 100 -21.60 9.42 14.25
N ILE A 101 -21.95 9.04 13.01
CA ILE A 101 -23.22 8.38 12.69
C ILE A 101 -23.31 7.02 13.40
N TYR A 102 -22.22 6.26 13.39
CA TYR A 102 -22.13 4.97 14.07
C TYR A 102 -22.35 5.10 15.58
N PHE A 103 -21.68 6.07 16.22
CA PHE A 103 -21.81 6.33 17.66
C PHE A 103 -23.28 6.61 18.03
N LEU A 104 -23.93 7.52 17.31
CA LEU A 104 -25.33 7.88 17.57
C LEU A 104 -26.27 6.70 17.38
N SER A 105 -26.06 5.91 16.32
CA SER A 105 -26.87 4.74 16.01
C SER A 105 -26.71 3.65 17.08
N PHE A 106 -25.49 3.41 17.56
CA PHE A 106 -25.22 2.42 18.61
C PHE A 106 -25.78 2.89 19.95
N LEU A 107 -25.60 4.17 20.29
CA LEU A 107 -26.20 4.78 21.48
C LEU A 107 -27.73 4.66 21.45
N ALA A 108 -28.37 4.92 20.31
CA ALA A 108 -29.80 4.75 20.12
C ALA A 108 -30.25 3.31 20.40
N VAL A 109 -29.51 2.30 19.93
CA VAL A 109 -29.78 0.88 20.25
C VAL A 109 -29.72 0.64 21.76
N ILE A 110 -28.70 1.15 22.46
CA ILE A 110 -28.56 0.99 23.91
C ILE A 110 -29.73 1.65 24.66
N VAL A 111 -30.11 2.87 24.27
CA VAL A 111 -31.10 3.68 25.00
C VAL A 111 -32.54 3.23 24.72
N PHE A 112 -32.91 3.12 23.44
CA PHE A 112 -34.30 2.88 23.03
C PHE A 112 -34.70 1.40 23.07
N LEU A 113 -33.74 0.48 22.92
CA LEU A 113 -34.02 -0.96 22.93
C LEU A 113 -33.68 -1.65 24.26
N LYS A 114 -33.24 -0.92 25.31
CA LYS A 114 -32.79 -1.49 26.60
C LYS A 114 -33.67 -2.59 27.21
N ASN A 115 -34.99 -2.49 27.04
CA ASN A 115 -35.97 -3.43 27.60
C ASN A 115 -36.41 -4.53 26.61
N LYS A 116 -35.86 -4.53 25.38
CA LYS A 116 -36.20 -5.44 24.28
C LYS A 116 -34.96 -6.29 23.94
N PRO A 117 -34.74 -7.43 24.61
CA PRO A 117 -33.47 -8.17 24.53
C PRO A 117 -33.18 -8.74 23.13
N LYS A 118 -34.20 -9.28 22.44
CA LYS A 118 -34.03 -9.83 21.09
C LYS A 118 -33.76 -8.72 20.05
N PRO A 119 -34.55 -7.64 19.97
CA PRO A 119 -34.22 -6.50 19.11
C PRO A 119 -32.84 -5.89 19.41
N THR A 120 -32.50 -5.68 20.69
CA THR A 120 -31.18 -5.17 21.08
C THR A 120 -30.06 -6.05 20.54
N LEU A 121 -30.17 -7.37 20.71
CA LEU A 121 -29.16 -8.32 20.22
C LEU A 121 -28.99 -8.21 18.70
N ILE A 122 -30.09 -8.27 17.95
CA ILE A 122 -30.05 -8.21 16.48
C ILE A 122 -29.48 -6.86 16.01
N SER A 123 -29.92 -5.75 16.60
CA SER A 123 -29.41 -4.43 16.25
C SER A 123 -27.92 -4.28 16.57
N LEU A 124 -27.44 -4.81 17.69
CA LEU A 124 -26.01 -4.80 18.04
C LEU A 124 -25.18 -5.65 17.05
N ILE A 125 -25.68 -6.82 16.63
CA ILE A 125 -25.05 -7.63 15.59
C ILE A 125 -24.93 -6.81 14.31
N LEU A 126 -26.05 -6.26 13.80
CA LEU A 126 -26.07 -5.53 12.53
C LEU A 126 -25.16 -4.29 12.57
N ILE A 127 -25.27 -3.47 13.62
CA ILE A 127 -24.49 -2.24 13.69
C ILE A 127 -23.00 -2.52 13.81
N THR A 128 -22.58 -3.49 14.64
CA THR A 128 -21.16 -3.82 14.79
C THR A 128 -20.61 -4.53 13.56
N THR A 129 -21.45 -5.22 12.78
CA THR A 129 -21.09 -5.76 11.46
C THR A 129 -20.85 -4.68 10.44
N ILE A 130 -21.77 -3.70 10.36
CA ILE A 130 -21.63 -2.54 9.48
C ILE A 130 -20.38 -1.75 9.89
N GLY A 131 -20.21 -1.47 11.19
CA GLY A 131 -19.06 -0.76 11.71
C GLY A 131 -17.75 -1.47 11.41
N PHE A 132 -17.66 -2.78 11.65
CA PHE A 132 -16.46 -3.56 11.33
C PHE A 132 -16.13 -3.51 9.83
N THR A 133 -17.14 -3.67 8.97
CA THR A 133 -16.97 -3.61 7.51
C THR A 133 -16.49 -2.22 7.07
N LEU A 134 -17.10 -1.15 7.58
CA LEU A 134 -16.72 0.22 7.27
C LEU A 134 -15.34 0.61 7.81
N ALA A 135 -14.88 -0.02 8.89
CA ALA A 135 -13.53 0.17 9.39
C ALA A 135 -12.45 -0.27 8.38
N HIS A 136 -12.82 -1.09 7.40
CA HIS A 136 -11.95 -1.60 6.33
C HIS A 136 -12.16 -0.89 4.99
N ILE A 137 -12.94 0.20 4.93
CA ILE A 137 -13.22 0.91 3.67
C ILE A 137 -11.97 1.52 3.03
N GLY A 138 -10.97 1.88 3.85
CA GLY A 138 -9.69 2.41 3.39
C GLY A 138 -8.70 1.35 2.91
N ASN A 139 -9.05 0.06 3.01
CA ASN A 139 -8.14 -1.03 2.64
C ASN A 139 -8.15 -1.32 1.15
N PHE A 140 -9.16 -0.83 0.42
CA PHE A 140 -9.37 -1.11 -0.99
C PHE A 140 -9.94 0.11 -1.70
N GLU A 141 -9.78 0.15 -3.02
CA GLU A 141 -10.58 1.04 -3.86
C GLU A 141 -12.08 0.76 -3.70
N ARG A 142 -12.90 1.78 -3.92
CA ARG A 142 -14.35 1.73 -3.66
C ARG A 142 -15.05 0.52 -4.27
N ASP A 143 -14.77 0.22 -5.54
CA ASP A 143 -15.44 -0.88 -6.24
C ASP A 143 -15.05 -2.24 -5.67
N ILE A 144 -13.76 -2.40 -5.34
CA ILE A 144 -13.20 -3.63 -4.78
C ILE A 144 -13.71 -3.84 -3.36
N PHE A 145 -13.83 -2.76 -2.59
CA PHE A 145 -14.47 -2.78 -1.28
C PHE A 145 -15.93 -3.25 -1.36
N LEU A 146 -16.71 -2.77 -2.33
CA LEU A 146 -18.10 -3.19 -2.51
C LEU A 146 -18.20 -4.68 -2.85
N ILE A 147 -17.31 -5.18 -3.72
CA ILE A 147 -17.23 -6.60 -4.07
C ILE A 147 -16.82 -7.45 -2.86
N SER A 148 -15.89 -6.96 -2.04
CA SER A 148 -15.34 -7.67 -0.88
C SER A 148 -16.21 -7.54 0.39
N THR A 149 -17.23 -6.67 0.37
CA THR A 149 -18.15 -6.43 1.49
C THR A 149 -18.78 -7.72 2.05
N PRO A 150 -19.25 -8.68 1.24
CA PRO A 150 -19.78 -9.95 1.74
C PRO A 150 -18.77 -10.78 2.54
N VAL A 151 -17.47 -10.70 2.20
CA VAL A 151 -16.39 -11.36 2.97
C VAL A 151 -16.35 -10.80 4.39
N TYR A 152 -16.31 -9.47 4.52
CA TYR A 152 -16.26 -8.78 5.82
C TYR A 152 -17.51 -9.01 6.67
N ILE A 153 -18.69 -8.96 6.05
CA ILE A 153 -19.95 -9.27 6.74
C ILE A 153 -19.96 -10.73 7.19
N GLY A 154 -19.55 -11.63 6.29
CA GLY A 154 -19.53 -13.08 6.52
C GLY A 154 -18.63 -13.46 7.69
N ILE A 155 -17.37 -13.03 7.65
CA ILE A 155 -16.41 -13.31 8.73
C ILE A 155 -16.86 -12.66 10.05
N THR A 156 -17.48 -11.48 9.97
CA THR A 156 -17.97 -10.79 11.17
C THR A 156 -19.08 -11.57 11.85
N PHE A 157 -20.01 -12.16 11.09
CA PHE A 157 -21.05 -13.03 11.64
C PHE A 157 -20.46 -14.29 12.28
N VAL A 158 -19.44 -14.90 11.66
CA VAL A 158 -18.73 -16.06 12.23
C VAL A 158 -18.10 -15.70 13.58
N PHE A 159 -17.33 -14.61 13.66
CA PHE A 159 -16.74 -14.15 14.93
C PHE A 159 -17.79 -13.79 15.97
N THR A 160 -18.88 -13.14 15.56
CA THR A 160 -20.00 -12.82 16.46
C THR A 160 -20.66 -14.09 17.01
N TYR A 161 -20.84 -15.10 16.17
CA TYR A 161 -21.32 -16.42 16.59
C TYR A 161 -20.38 -17.05 17.63
N ILE A 162 -19.06 -17.03 17.37
CA ILE A 162 -18.05 -17.58 18.29
C ILE A 162 -18.08 -16.82 19.63
N ALA A 163 -18.11 -15.49 19.61
CA ALA A 163 -18.17 -14.65 20.79
C ALA A 163 -19.42 -14.95 21.66
N LEU A 164 -20.59 -15.09 21.02
CA LEU A 164 -21.86 -15.40 21.69
C LEU A 164 -21.91 -16.84 22.24
N ARG A 165 -21.37 -17.82 21.49
CA ARG A 165 -21.46 -19.25 21.83
C ARG A 165 -20.39 -19.70 22.82
N PHE A 166 -19.14 -19.27 22.61
CA PHE A 166 -17.96 -19.79 23.33
C PHE A 166 -17.31 -18.78 24.28
N LYS A 167 -17.53 -17.46 24.08
CA LYS A 167 -16.98 -16.26 24.77
C LYS A 167 -16.07 -15.44 23.85
N LEU A 168 -15.96 -14.14 24.14
CA LEU A 168 -15.16 -13.16 23.40
C LEU A 168 -13.70 -13.61 23.14
N ARG A 169 -13.03 -14.22 24.11
CA ARG A 169 -11.63 -14.69 23.96
C ARG A 169 -11.41 -15.68 22.81
N TYR A 170 -12.42 -16.51 22.51
CA TYR A 170 -12.32 -17.47 21.41
C TYR A 170 -12.51 -16.78 20.06
N SER A 171 -13.27 -15.69 20.03
CA SER A 171 -13.40 -14.83 18.85
C SER A 171 -12.08 -14.14 18.53
N MET A 172 -11.37 -13.63 19.55
CA MET A 172 -10.00 -13.09 19.41
C MET A 172 -9.03 -14.10 18.80
N ILE A 173 -9.04 -15.33 19.32
CA ILE A 173 -8.18 -16.41 18.80
C ILE A 173 -8.57 -16.78 17.36
N ALA A 174 -9.86 -16.93 17.08
CA ALA A 174 -10.34 -17.26 15.74
C ALA A 174 -10.01 -16.17 14.71
N HIS A 175 -10.11 -14.90 15.10
CA HIS A 175 -9.73 -13.76 14.28
C HIS A 175 -8.21 -13.72 14.05
N GLY A 176 -7.41 -13.95 15.09
CA GLY A 176 -5.96 -14.08 14.94
C GLY A 176 -5.57 -15.21 13.98
N ILE A 177 -6.19 -16.39 14.10
CA ILE A 177 -5.98 -17.50 13.18
C ILE A 177 -6.39 -17.11 11.75
N TYR A 178 -7.53 -16.46 11.57
CA TYR A 178 -7.99 -16.01 10.25
C TYR A 178 -6.96 -15.07 9.60
N ASN A 179 -6.51 -14.03 10.31
CA ASN A 179 -5.50 -13.10 9.78
C ASN A 179 -4.17 -13.79 9.50
N PHE A 180 -3.71 -14.67 10.41
CA PHE A 180 -2.52 -15.48 10.18
C PHE A 180 -2.64 -16.34 8.92
N SER A 181 -3.81 -16.94 8.70
CA SER A 181 -4.10 -17.76 7.51
C SER A 181 -4.04 -16.93 6.24
N LEU A 182 -4.57 -15.70 6.25
CA LEU A 182 -4.47 -14.78 5.11
C LEU A 182 -3.01 -14.41 4.81
N MET A 183 -2.20 -14.14 5.83
CA MET A 183 -0.78 -13.84 5.66
C MET A 183 0.00 -15.06 5.12
N LEU A 184 -0.39 -16.26 5.55
CA LEU A 184 0.19 -17.51 5.07
C LEU A 184 -0.15 -17.75 3.59
N ILE A 185 -1.44 -17.73 3.24
CA ILE A 185 -1.95 -17.95 1.88
C ILE A 185 -1.52 -16.85 0.92
N GLY A 186 -1.35 -15.62 1.42
CA GLY A 186 -0.87 -14.51 0.61
C GLY A 186 0.63 -14.49 0.36
N GLY A 187 1.42 -15.39 0.97
CA GLY A 187 2.85 -15.53 0.69
C GLY A 187 3.77 -14.68 1.57
N PHE A 188 3.22 -14.03 2.59
CA PHE A 188 4.01 -13.21 3.52
C PHE A 188 4.93 -14.09 4.38
N ILE A 189 4.42 -15.20 4.90
CA ILE A 189 5.17 -16.09 5.79
C ILE A 189 5.97 -17.11 4.98
N ILE A 190 5.28 -17.83 4.09
CA ILE A 190 5.87 -18.83 3.21
C ILE A 190 5.97 -18.22 1.81
N PRO A 191 7.19 -17.94 1.31
CA PRO A 191 7.34 -17.43 -0.05
C PRO A 191 6.86 -18.47 -1.08
N PHE A 192 6.11 -18.01 -2.08
CA PHE A 192 5.70 -18.84 -3.21
C PHE A 192 6.57 -18.56 -4.44
N GLY A 193 6.73 -19.58 -5.29
CA GLY A 193 7.49 -19.50 -6.53
C GLY A 193 8.86 -20.13 -6.46
N ASP A 194 9.48 -20.30 -7.63
CA ASP A 194 10.81 -20.84 -7.78
C ASP A 194 11.85 -19.73 -7.89
N THR A 195 13.10 -20.05 -7.54
CA THR A 195 14.22 -19.17 -7.86
C THR A 195 14.41 -19.08 -9.37
N ILE A 196 14.35 -17.87 -9.91
CA ILE A 196 14.57 -17.61 -11.32
C ILE A 196 16.05 -17.28 -11.52
N THR A 197 16.72 -18.08 -12.35
CA THR A 197 18.11 -17.80 -12.76
C THR A 197 18.11 -16.77 -13.87
N LEU A 198 18.97 -15.75 -13.73
CA LEU A 198 19.16 -14.66 -14.67
C LEU A 198 20.59 -14.75 -15.21
N ASP A 199 20.74 -14.86 -16.53
CA ASP A 199 22.06 -15.14 -17.13
C ASP A 199 22.19 -14.60 -18.57
N GLU A 200 21.37 -13.63 -18.96
CA GLU A 200 21.45 -13.03 -20.29
C GLU A 200 22.47 -11.89 -20.36
N GLY A 201 23.18 -11.80 -21.50
CA GLY A 201 24.17 -10.74 -21.72
C GLY A 201 25.36 -10.82 -20.75
N ASN A 202 25.74 -9.66 -20.19
CA ASN A 202 26.95 -9.48 -19.39
C ASN A 202 26.73 -9.60 -17.89
N TYR A 203 25.59 -10.12 -17.43
CA TYR A 203 25.30 -10.31 -16.01
C TYR A 203 24.88 -11.75 -15.70
N LYS A 204 25.00 -12.12 -14.43
CA LYS A 204 24.52 -13.39 -13.87
C LYS A 204 23.98 -13.18 -12.48
N GLY A 205 22.89 -13.86 -12.15
CA GLY A 205 22.25 -13.69 -10.87
C GLY A 205 21.01 -14.56 -10.68
N SER A 206 20.22 -14.19 -9.68
CA SER A 206 18.96 -14.84 -9.40
C SER A 206 17.95 -13.89 -8.79
N LEU A 207 16.69 -14.10 -9.12
CA LEU A 207 15.54 -13.54 -8.44
C LEU A 207 14.94 -14.64 -7.56
N ARG A 208 14.94 -14.44 -6.25
CA ARG A 208 14.53 -15.45 -5.27
C ARG A 208 13.30 -14.97 -4.51
N PRO A 209 12.23 -15.77 -4.39
CA PRO A 209 11.15 -15.44 -3.50
C PRO A 209 11.64 -15.56 -2.06
N VAL A 210 11.27 -14.60 -1.22
CA VAL A 210 11.71 -14.48 0.17
C VAL A 210 10.51 -14.20 1.08
N SER A 211 10.60 -14.67 2.33
CA SER A 211 9.57 -14.38 3.32
C SER A 211 9.54 -12.89 3.66
N GLY A 212 8.34 -12.34 3.86
CA GLY A 212 8.14 -11.01 4.42
C GLY A 212 8.69 -10.86 5.84
N LEU A 213 8.99 -11.97 6.53
CA LEU A 213 9.63 -12.00 7.85
C LEU A 213 11.13 -11.69 7.82
N VAL A 214 11.77 -11.78 6.65
CA VAL A 214 13.21 -11.45 6.52
C VAL A 214 13.41 -9.94 6.76
N SER A 215 14.46 -9.59 7.52
CA SER A 215 14.78 -8.18 7.76
C SER A 215 15.31 -7.51 6.49
N THR A 216 15.06 -6.21 6.36
CA THR A 216 15.52 -5.38 5.24
C THR A 216 16.87 -4.73 5.54
N ASP A 217 17.69 -5.31 6.41
CA ASP A 217 18.92 -4.65 6.91
C ASP A 217 20.00 -4.48 5.82
N GLY A 218 19.77 -4.99 4.60
CA GLY A 218 20.59 -4.69 3.44
C GLY A 218 20.15 -3.42 2.72
N VAL A 219 21.10 -2.52 2.48
CA VAL A 219 20.90 -1.37 1.58
C VAL A 219 20.75 -1.93 0.17
N SER A 220 19.60 -1.68 -0.46
CA SER A 220 19.42 -2.02 -1.88
C SER A 220 20.39 -1.17 -2.71
N THR A 221 21.24 -1.82 -3.49
CA THR A 221 22.19 -1.17 -4.40
C THR A 221 21.87 -1.60 -5.82
N TYR A 222 21.70 -0.65 -6.72
CA TYR A 222 21.45 -0.96 -8.12
C TYR A 222 22.15 0.08 -9.01
N GLY A 223 22.76 -0.41 -10.08
CA GLY A 223 23.63 0.38 -10.96
C GLY A 223 25.11 0.01 -10.81
N GLY A 224 25.88 0.21 -11.87
CA GLY A 224 27.29 -0.22 -11.87
C GLY A 224 27.43 -1.69 -12.28
N TYR A 225 28.09 -2.45 -11.40
CA TYR A 225 28.47 -3.85 -11.61
C TYR A 225 27.59 -4.86 -10.86
N SER A 226 26.61 -4.39 -10.09
CA SER A 226 25.70 -5.25 -9.34
C SER A 226 24.33 -4.61 -9.16
N ALA A 227 23.31 -5.44 -9.05
CA ALA A 227 21.99 -5.07 -8.57
C ALA A 227 21.59 -6.03 -7.44
N ASN A 228 21.57 -5.52 -6.21
CA ASN A 228 21.10 -6.20 -5.02
C ASN A 228 19.87 -5.46 -4.50
N ILE A 229 18.68 -6.01 -4.73
CA ILE A 229 17.41 -5.45 -4.24
C ILE A 229 16.82 -6.47 -3.29
N GLN A 230 16.57 -6.05 -2.04
CA GLN A 230 16.12 -6.97 -1.00
C GLN A 230 14.65 -6.72 -0.66
N LYS A 231 13.89 -7.81 -0.56
CA LYS A 231 12.51 -7.85 -0.05
C LYS A 231 11.62 -6.75 -0.66
N LYS A 232 11.34 -6.91 -1.95
CA LYS A 232 10.41 -6.06 -2.69
C LYS A 232 9.35 -6.89 -3.38
N PHE A 233 8.16 -6.33 -3.58
CA PHE A 233 7.20 -6.94 -4.48
C PHE A 233 7.78 -6.96 -5.90
N LEU A 234 7.41 -7.95 -6.69
CA LEU A 234 7.97 -8.09 -8.03
C LEU A 234 7.70 -6.85 -8.91
N PRO A 235 6.49 -6.24 -8.92
CA PRO A 235 6.27 -4.97 -9.60
C PRO A 235 7.17 -3.82 -9.13
N GLU A 236 7.50 -3.74 -7.84
CA GLU A 236 8.43 -2.73 -7.31
C GLU A 236 9.86 -2.94 -7.82
N ILE A 237 10.31 -4.19 -7.95
CA ILE A 237 11.64 -4.49 -8.50
C ILE A 237 11.71 -3.97 -9.94
N ILE A 238 10.69 -4.25 -10.75
CA ILE A 238 10.64 -3.75 -12.14
C ILE A 238 10.56 -2.22 -12.15
N SER A 239 9.76 -1.59 -11.28
CA SER A 239 9.67 -0.12 -11.24
C SER A 239 11.00 0.55 -10.91
N MET A 240 11.80 -0.06 -10.04
CA MET A 240 13.16 0.41 -9.73
C MET A 240 14.11 0.30 -10.94
N LEU A 241 14.02 -0.79 -11.70
CA LEU A 241 14.84 -1.01 -12.90
C LEU A 241 14.41 -0.13 -14.09
N GLU A 242 13.13 0.25 -14.18
CA GLU A 242 12.58 1.11 -15.25
C GLU A 242 12.60 2.62 -14.92
N SER A 243 13.22 3.01 -13.80
CA SER A 243 13.06 4.34 -13.18
C SER A 243 13.62 5.53 -13.98
N ASP A 244 14.32 5.31 -15.10
CA ASP A 244 14.90 6.39 -15.92
C ASP A 244 13.89 7.03 -16.90
N ASN A 245 12.70 6.46 -17.04
CA ASN A 245 11.70 6.98 -17.97
C ASN A 245 10.91 8.18 -17.43
N ASP A 246 10.41 9.05 -18.33
CA ASP A 246 9.60 10.23 -17.98
C ASP A 246 8.12 9.89 -17.69
N TYR A 247 7.85 8.64 -17.29
CA TYR A 247 6.49 8.15 -17.04
C TYR A 247 6.26 8.00 -15.55
N GLN A 248 5.00 8.18 -15.14
CA GLN A 248 4.58 7.74 -13.81
C GLN A 248 4.45 6.21 -13.85
N ILE A 249 5.00 5.53 -12.85
CA ILE A 249 4.89 4.09 -12.71
C ILE A 249 3.91 3.81 -11.57
N LYS A 250 2.95 2.89 -11.81
CA LYS A 250 2.09 2.32 -10.76
C LYS A 250 2.31 0.82 -10.69
N THR A 251 2.31 0.28 -9.48
CA THR A 251 2.63 -1.12 -9.21
C THR A 251 1.43 -1.86 -8.66
N TYR A 252 1.14 -3.05 -9.20
CA TYR A 252 -0.06 -3.84 -8.87
C TYR A 252 0.35 -5.28 -8.50
N PRO A 253 0.81 -5.53 -7.26
CA PRO A 253 1.13 -6.86 -6.79
C PRO A 253 -0.16 -7.66 -6.57
N LYS A 254 -0.15 -8.96 -6.89
CA LYS A 254 -1.30 -9.85 -6.66
C LYS A 254 -1.24 -10.64 -5.36
N GLY A 255 -0.18 -10.48 -4.57
CA GLY A 255 -0.04 -11.10 -3.26
C GLY A 255 0.94 -10.39 -2.35
N TYR A 256 1.21 -11.02 -1.21
CA TYR A 256 2.22 -10.58 -0.24
C TYR A 256 3.56 -11.30 -0.42
N SER A 257 3.85 -11.80 -1.63
CA SER A 257 5.11 -12.48 -1.94
C SER A 257 6.20 -11.47 -2.22
N PHE A 258 7.28 -11.55 -1.45
CA PHE A 258 8.45 -10.70 -1.65
C PHE A 258 9.52 -11.44 -2.44
N TYR A 259 10.36 -10.67 -3.11
CA TYR A 259 11.49 -11.17 -3.86
C TYR A 259 12.76 -10.41 -3.48
N SER A 260 13.88 -11.12 -3.61
CA SER A 260 15.21 -10.54 -3.56
C SER A 260 15.91 -10.80 -4.89
N LEU A 261 16.43 -9.74 -5.50
CA LEU A 261 17.23 -9.76 -6.71
C LEU A 261 18.70 -9.66 -6.30
N ASP A 262 19.52 -10.60 -6.76
CA ASP A 262 20.97 -10.52 -6.63
C ASP A 262 21.61 -10.82 -7.99
N VAL A 263 22.17 -9.79 -8.61
CA VAL A 263 22.77 -9.84 -9.95
C VAL A 263 24.13 -9.15 -9.92
N LYS A 264 25.11 -9.76 -10.59
CA LYS A 264 26.46 -9.22 -10.76
C LYS A 264 26.90 -9.34 -12.21
N THR A 265 27.80 -8.48 -12.65
CA THR A 265 28.39 -8.59 -13.98
C THR A 265 29.28 -9.82 -14.08
N LYS A 266 29.31 -10.44 -15.26
CA LYS A 266 30.25 -11.52 -15.60
C LYS A 266 31.67 -10.99 -15.77
N ASP A 267 31.78 -9.72 -16.19
CA ASP A 267 33.02 -9.00 -16.39
C ASP A 267 32.98 -7.71 -15.56
N SER A 268 34.01 -7.50 -14.73
CA SER A 268 34.14 -6.31 -13.89
C SER A 268 34.35 -5.01 -14.64
N LEU A 269 34.50 -5.05 -15.98
CA LEU A 269 34.69 -3.87 -16.82
C LEU A 269 33.40 -3.36 -17.48
N ASN A 270 32.35 -4.17 -17.52
CA ASN A 270 31.09 -3.82 -18.18
C ASN A 270 29.98 -3.55 -17.18
N LEU A 271 29.20 -2.50 -17.37
CA LEU A 271 28.04 -2.17 -16.54
C LEU A 271 26.85 -3.08 -16.86
N ILE A 272 26.01 -3.39 -15.87
CA ILE A 272 24.78 -4.15 -16.10
C ILE A 272 23.86 -3.35 -17.04
N ASP A 273 23.41 -3.97 -18.12
CA ASP A 273 22.28 -3.46 -18.91
C ASP A 273 20.98 -3.68 -18.13
N ILE A 274 20.57 -2.65 -17.38
CA ILE A 274 19.38 -2.66 -16.53
C ILE A 274 18.10 -2.91 -17.34
N ASN A 275 18.04 -2.40 -18.58
CA ASN A 275 16.89 -2.60 -19.46
C ASN A 275 16.81 -4.06 -19.93
N ALA A 276 17.95 -4.69 -20.25
CA ALA A 276 18.00 -6.10 -20.56
C ALA A 276 17.61 -6.96 -19.35
N LEU A 277 18.08 -6.60 -18.15
CA LEU A 277 17.72 -7.27 -16.90
C LEU A 277 16.22 -7.19 -16.60
N SER A 278 15.64 -6.00 -16.69
CA SER A 278 14.19 -5.78 -16.53
C SER A 278 13.39 -6.64 -17.51
N LYS A 279 13.76 -6.63 -18.79
CA LYS A 279 13.11 -7.45 -19.84
C LYS A 279 13.25 -8.96 -19.58
N GLU A 280 14.40 -9.44 -19.13
CA GLU A 280 14.59 -10.84 -18.79
C GLU A 280 13.67 -11.25 -17.63
N ILE A 281 13.59 -10.43 -16.58
CA ILE A 281 12.70 -10.68 -15.44
C ILE A 281 11.24 -10.71 -15.89
N ILE A 282 10.79 -9.71 -16.66
CA ILE A 282 9.42 -9.64 -17.18
C ILE A 282 9.07 -10.90 -17.97
N ARG A 283 9.95 -11.35 -18.87
CA ARG A 283 9.72 -12.55 -19.70
C ARG A 283 9.69 -13.84 -18.89
N LYS A 284 10.48 -13.94 -17.80
CA LYS A 284 10.57 -15.15 -16.96
C LYS A 284 9.53 -15.18 -15.83
N THR A 285 8.82 -14.09 -15.62
CA THR A 285 7.81 -13.94 -14.57
C THR A 285 6.43 -13.69 -15.17
N ASN A 286 5.42 -13.50 -14.32
CA ASN A 286 4.06 -13.14 -14.73
C ASN A 286 3.83 -11.63 -14.71
N ILE A 287 4.84 -10.84 -15.06
CA ILE A 287 4.67 -9.39 -15.08
C ILE A 287 4.12 -8.98 -16.45
N LYS A 288 3.02 -8.24 -16.41
CA LYS A 288 2.46 -7.54 -17.56
C LYS A 288 2.72 -6.05 -17.43
N LEU A 289 3.23 -5.46 -18.51
CA LEU A 289 3.34 -4.03 -18.65
C LEU A 289 2.17 -3.53 -19.51
N ASP A 290 1.50 -2.49 -19.05
CA ASP A 290 0.58 -1.75 -19.88
C ASP A 290 0.82 -0.24 -19.76
N THR A 291 0.12 0.51 -20.60
CA THR A 291 0.20 1.96 -20.62
C THR A 291 -1.21 2.53 -20.69
N ILE A 292 -1.52 3.42 -19.76
CA ILE A 292 -2.75 4.20 -19.78
C ILE A 292 -2.45 5.70 -19.80
N TYR A 293 -3.44 6.49 -20.20
CA TYR A 293 -3.36 7.94 -20.15
C TYR A 293 -4.45 8.45 -19.21
N GLU A 294 -4.06 9.12 -18.14
CA GLU A 294 -4.98 9.73 -17.18
C GLU A 294 -4.85 11.24 -17.19
N THR A 295 -5.98 11.95 -17.12
CA THR A 295 -5.98 13.39 -16.91
C THR A 295 -5.77 13.68 -15.43
N ARG A 296 -4.66 14.33 -15.09
CA ARG A 296 -4.30 14.68 -13.70
C ARG A 296 -3.91 16.14 -13.58
N ASP A 297 -4.03 16.67 -12.37
CA ASP A 297 -3.39 17.93 -12.01
C ASP A 297 -1.89 17.66 -11.86
N VAL A 298 -1.10 18.32 -12.71
CA VAL A 298 0.36 18.20 -12.74
C VAL A 298 0.98 19.57 -12.56
N LEU A 299 2.26 19.59 -12.24
CA LEU A 299 3.05 20.82 -12.22
C LEU A 299 3.85 20.92 -13.50
N PHE A 300 3.63 21.97 -14.27
CA PHE A 300 4.35 22.23 -15.50
C PHE A 300 5.56 23.13 -15.21
N VAL A 301 6.74 22.75 -15.68
CA VAL A 301 7.95 23.57 -15.59
C VAL A 301 7.87 24.69 -16.62
N GLU A 302 7.90 25.93 -16.14
CA GLU A 302 8.04 27.13 -16.97
C GLU A 302 9.30 27.88 -16.54
N ILE A 303 10.10 28.32 -17.52
CA ILE A 303 11.35 29.03 -17.28
C ILE A 303 11.26 30.38 -17.98
N GLU A 304 11.44 31.47 -17.23
CA GLU A 304 11.33 32.83 -17.79
C GLU A 304 12.43 33.13 -18.82
N ASP A 305 13.66 32.68 -18.55
CA ASP A 305 14.81 32.86 -19.42
C ASP A 305 15.77 31.67 -19.28
N VAL A 306 15.77 30.78 -20.27
CA VAL A 306 16.61 29.57 -20.29
C VAL A 306 18.09 29.93 -20.38
N GLU A 307 18.45 31.00 -21.09
CA GLU A 307 19.86 31.38 -21.27
C GLU A 307 20.47 31.92 -19.97
N LYS A 308 19.65 32.44 -19.05
CA LYS A 308 20.08 32.86 -17.71
C LYS A 308 20.53 31.70 -16.81
N ILE A 309 19.98 30.51 -17.02
CA ILE A 309 20.27 29.31 -16.20
C ILE A 309 21.20 28.31 -16.88
N LYS A 310 21.32 28.40 -18.20
CA LYS A 310 22.13 27.51 -19.02
C LYS A 310 23.61 27.83 -18.80
N ARG A 311 24.35 26.86 -18.27
CA ARG A 311 25.79 27.00 -18.11
C ARG A 311 26.51 26.31 -19.25
N GLU A 312 27.45 27.01 -19.88
CA GLU A 312 28.42 26.37 -20.77
C GLU A 312 29.35 25.47 -19.93
N VAL A 313 29.44 24.20 -20.29
CA VAL A 313 30.37 23.26 -19.66
C VAL A 313 31.79 23.67 -20.06
N LYS A 314 32.46 24.47 -19.22
CA LYS A 314 33.87 24.85 -19.42
C LYS A 314 34.78 23.73 -18.90
N GLU A 315 35.85 23.42 -19.64
CA GLU A 315 36.80 22.31 -19.38
C GLU A 315 37.50 22.32 -18.00
N LYS A 316 37.39 23.40 -17.22
CA LYS A 316 38.00 23.53 -15.89
C LYS A 316 36.95 23.89 -14.83
N MET A 317 36.17 22.89 -14.41
CA MET A 317 35.25 23.02 -13.27
C MET A 317 36.01 22.88 -11.95
N LYS A 318 35.62 23.67 -10.95
CA LYS A 318 36.07 23.49 -9.57
C LYS A 318 35.45 22.20 -9.01
N VAL A 319 36.16 21.53 -8.10
CA VAL A 319 35.80 20.21 -7.54
C VAL A 319 34.40 20.16 -6.88
N ASP A 320 33.81 21.32 -6.56
CA ASP A 320 32.52 21.42 -5.87
C ASP A 320 31.32 21.79 -6.78
N GLU A 321 31.53 22.01 -8.08
CA GLU A 321 30.47 22.42 -9.03
C GLU A 321 30.24 21.30 -10.05
N PHE A 322 29.31 20.39 -9.73
CA PHE A 322 28.88 19.35 -10.67
C PHE A 322 27.62 19.81 -11.40
N PRO A 323 27.70 20.16 -12.69
CA PRO A 323 26.52 20.55 -13.45
C PRO A 323 25.56 19.36 -13.48
N GLN A 324 24.30 19.59 -13.13
CA GLN A 324 23.24 18.60 -13.29
C GLN A 324 22.31 19.04 -14.40
N SER A 325 21.78 18.08 -15.15
CA SER A 325 20.68 18.38 -16.05
C SER A 325 19.48 18.83 -15.24
N LEU A 326 18.76 19.82 -15.75
CA LEU A 326 17.52 20.28 -15.14
C LEU A 326 16.51 19.12 -15.01
N SER A 327 16.50 18.18 -15.97
CA SER A 327 15.72 16.95 -15.84
C SER A 327 16.08 16.15 -14.58
N GLY A 328 17.37 16.03 -14.25
CA GLY A 328 17.82 15.31 -13.06
C GLY A 328 17.32 15.96 -11.77
N ILE A 329 17.33 17.29 -11.72
CA ILE A 329 16.85 18.07 -10.57
C ILE A 329 15.33 17.91 -10.43
N ILE A 330 14.58 18.12 -11.50
CA ILE A 330 13.13 18.03 -11.50
C ILE A 330 12.67 16.60 -11.16
N LYS A 331 13.32 15.57 -11.71
CA LYS A 331 13.06 14.17 -11.36
C LYS A 331 13.30 13.91 -9.87
N ARG A 332 14.36 14.47 -9.29
CA ARG A 332 14.66 14.33 -7.86
C ARG A 332 13.58 14.98 -6.98
N ILE A 333 13.14 16.20 -7.34
CA ILE A 333 12.07 16.91 -6.62
C ILE A 333 10.74 16.16 -6.75
N SER A 334 10.40 15.74 -7.96
CA SER A 334 9.20 14.95 -8.26
C SER A 334 9.12 13.69 -7.38
N ARG A 335 10.22 12.93 -7.28
CA ARG A 335 10.30 11.74 -6.41
C ARG A 335 10.23 12.07 -4.92
N PHE A 336 10.90 13.14 -4.47
CA PHE A 336 10.98 13.47 -3.04
C PHE A 336 9.63 13.93 -2.46
N TYR A 337 8.82 14.65 -3.25
CA TYR A 337 7.52 15.19 -2.81
C TYR A 337 6.31 14.46 -3.38
N ASP A 338 6.54 13.34 -4.08
CA ASP A 338 5.51 12.58 -4.79
C ASP A 338 4.62 13.49 -5.68
N GLN A 339 5.27 14.39 -6.42
CA GLN A 339 4.61 15.35 -7.33
C GLN A 339 4.86 14.96 -8.77
N THR A 340 3.82 14.95 -9.60
CA THR A 340 4.00 14.77 -11.06
C THR A 340 4.40 16.10 -11.69
N ILE A 341 5.68 16.23 -12.05
CA ILE A 341 6.21 17.43 -12.70
C ILE A 341 6.48 17.11 -14.18
N ILE A 342 5.81 17.82 -15.08
CA ILE A 342 6.01 17.71 -16.52
C ILE A 342 6.94 18.83 -16.97
N MET A 343 7.96 18.45 -17.73
CA MET A 343 8.94 19.38 -18.28
C MET A 343 8.95 19.29 -19.82
N PRO A 344 8.92 20.44 -20.53
CA PRO A 344 9.16 20.49 -21.97
C PRO A 344 10.47 19.82 -22.40
N GLU A 345 10.50 19.23 -23.59
CA GLU A 345 11.67 18.51 -24.11
C GLU A 345 12.90 19.41 -24.26
N GLU A 346 12.68 20.66 -24.67
CA GLU A 346 13.71 21.68 -24.82
C GLU A 346 14.48 21.96 -23.52
N TYR A 347 13.91 21.65 -22.36
CA TYR A 347 14.54 21.90 -21.06
C TYR A 347 15.29 20.69 -20.50
N LYS A 348 15.07 19.47 -21.03
CA LYS A 348 15.64 18.23 -20.45
C LYS A 348 17.14 18.23 -20.37
N ASN A 349 17.80 18.73 -21.40
CA ASN A 349 19.25 18.72 -21.53
C ASN A 349 19.89 20.04 -21.09
N VAL A 350 19.14 20.97 -20.50
CA VAL A 350 19.69 22.22 -19.96
C VAL A 350 20.53 21.88 -18.73
N MET A 351 21.83 22.15 -18.82
CA MET A 351 22.75 21.99 -17.68
C MET A 351 22.68 23.25 -16.84
N VAL A 352 22.38 23.07 -15.55
CA VAL A 352 22.30 24.18 -14.59
C VAL A 352 23.36 24.04 -13.51
N ASP A 353 23.75 25.18 -12.93
CA ASP A 353 24.71 25.21 -11.83
C ASP A 353 24.05 24.69 -10.56
N TYR A 354 24.28 23.42 -10.27
CA TYR A 354 23.63 22.77 -9.14
C TYR A 354 24.36 23.14 -7.85
N LYS A 355 23.87 24.17 -7.16
CA LYS A 355 24.38 24.50 -5.83
C LYS A 355 24.26 23.29 -4.92
N LYS A 356 25.32 23.04 -4.13
CA LYS A 356 25.39 21.99 -3.10
C LYS A 356 24.16 21.95 -2.19
N GLU A 357 23.50 23.08 -1.97
CA GLU A 357 22.26 23.21 -1.19
C GLU A 357 21.09 22.40 -1.76
N PHE A 358 20.95 22.26 -3.09
CA PHE A 358 19.93 21.38 -3.68
C PHE A 358 20.33 19.90 -3.60
N SER A 359 21.65 19.60 -3.52
CA SER A 359 22.14 18.22 -3.40
C SER A 359 21.66 17.54 -2.12
N THR A 360 21.38 18.34 -1.10
CA THR A 360 20.79 17.95 0.18
C THR A 360 19.35 18.45 0.26
N LEU A 361 18.43 17.83 -0.49
CA LEU A 361 17.01 17.96 -0.18
C LEU A 361 16.80 17.52 1.26
N SER A 362 16.51 18.48 2.13
CA SER A 362 16.30 18.23 3.55
C SER A 362 14.88 17.77 3.78
N SER A 363 14.68 16.75 4.63
CA SER A 363 13.35 16.30 5.06
C SER A 363 12.51 17.40 5.71
N ASN A 364 13.12 18.52 6.08
CA ASN A 364 12.46 19.64 6.75
C ASN A 364 12.01 20.75 5.79
N GLU A 365 12.39 20.72 4.50
CA GLU A 365 11.93 21.70 3.52
C GLU A 365 10.58 21.29 2.95
N SER A 366 9.61 22.20 2.95
CA SER A 366 8.32 21.95 2.30
C SER A 366 8.46 22.08 0.77
N PHE A 367 7.52 21.47 0.03
CA PHE A 367 7.49 21.61 -1.43
C PHE A 367 7.38 23.08 -1.87
N GLU A 368 6.62 23.87 -1.12
CA GLU A 368 6.42 25.30 -1.33
C GLU A 368 7.74 26.09 -1.23
N ASP A 369 8.60 25.74 -0.26
CA ASP A 369 9.89 26.39 -0.07
C ASP A 369 10.83 26.12 -1.25
N ILE A 370 10.83 24.90 -1.76
CA ILE A 370 11.62 24.52 -2.93
C ILE A 370 11.11 25.19 -4.19
N SER A 371 9.79 25.25 -4.38
CA SER A 371 9.19 25.94 -5.52
C SER A 371 9.60 27.43 -5.53
N LYS A 372 9.55 28.09 -4.37
CA LYS A 372 10.03 29.47 -4.20
C LYS A 372 11.52 29.62 -4.48
N ARG A 373 12.34 28.66 -4.03
CA ARG A 373 13.79 28.68 -4.29
C ARG A 373 14.10 28.48 -5.77
N LEU A 374 13.45 27.54 -6.45
CA LEU A 374 13.56 27.32 -7.89
C LEU A 374 13.26 28.61 -8.67
N TYR A 375 12.19 29.31 -8.30
CA TYR A 375 11.84 30.58 -8.91
C TYR A 375 12.87 31.68 -8.62
N LYS A 376 13.25 31.87 -7.35
CA LYS A 376 14.17 32.95 -6.95
C LYS A 376 15.56 32.78 -7.56
N GLU A 377 16.08 31.55 -7.60
CA GLU A 377 17.46 31.28 -8.01
C GLU A 377 17.60 31.00 -9.50
N TYR A 378 16.60 30.36 -10.12
CA TYR A 378 16.67 29.89 -11.50
C TYR A 378 15.54 30.43 -12.38
N GLY A 379 14.61 31.24 -11.87
CA GLY A 379 13.46 31.70 -12.64
C GLY A 379 12.54 30.57 -13.09
N ILE A 380 12.60 29.41 -12.41
CA ILE A 380 11.80 28.22 -12.71
C ILE A 380 10.51 28.29 -11.89
N THR A 381 9.38 28.30 -12.57
CA THR A 381 8.05 28.25 -11.96
C THR A 381 7.43 26.87 -12.19
N LEU A 382 6.81 26.31 -11.15
CA LEU A 382 6.02 25.07 -11.23
C LEU A 382 4.54 25.44 -11.22
N ARG A 383 3.90 25.44 -12.40
CA ARG A 383 2.50 25.86 -12.53
C ARG A 383 1.53 24.68 -12.54
N PRO A 384 0.46 24.69 -11.73
CA PRO A 384 -0.55 23.66 -11.78
C PRO A 384 -1.31 23.71 -13.11
N LYS A 385 -1.43 22.56 -13.77
CA LYS A 385 -2.12 22.40 -15.05
C LYS A 385 -2.74 21.02 -15.14
N LYS A 386 -3.91 20.90 -15.75
CA LYS A 386 -4.45 19.58 -16.12
C LYS A 386 -3.75 19.08 -17.37
N SER A 387 -3.16 17.90 -17.29
CA SER A 387 -2.50 17.25 -18.43
C SER A 387 -2.81 15.77 -18.48
N LYS A 388 -2.73 15.19 -19.68
CA LYS A 388 -2.73 13.74 -19.86
C LYS A 388 -1.34 13.22 -19.52
N VAL A 389 -1.26 12.44 -18.45
CA VAL A 389 -0.03 11.80 -17.99
C VAL A 389 -0.04 10.36 -18.51
N LYS A 390 1.07 9.95 -19.12
CA LYS A 390 1.30 8.55 -19.48
C LYS A 390 1.74 7.79 -18.24
N ILE A 391 0.95 6.79 -17.86
CA ILE A 391 1.20 5.93 -16.70
C ILE A 391 1.52 4.54 -17.21
N ILE A 392 2.66 3.99 -16.77
CA ILE A 392 3.00 2.58 -16.97
C ILE A 392 2.46 1.82 -15.77
N ARG A 393 1.59 0.83 -15.99
CA ARG A 393 1.20 -0.10 -14.94
C ARG A 393 2.03 -1.36 -15.04
N ILE A 394 2.59 -1.77 -13.92
CA ILE A 394 3.35 -3.01 -13.77
C ILE A 394 2.48 -3.95 -12.95
N ILE A 395 1.90 -4.95 -13.60
CA ILE A 395 0.87 -5.82 -13.04
C ILE A 395 1.42 -7.23 -12.90
N GLU A 396 1.30 -7.82 -11.71
CA GLU A 396 1.62 -9.22 -11.47
C GLU A 396 0.38 -10.10 -11.75
N GLU A 397 0.49 -11.08 -12.63
CA GLU A 397 -0.59 -12.01 -12.96
C GLU A 397 -0.46 -13.33 -12.17
N ILE A 398 -1.60 -13.93 -11.82
CA ILE A 398 -1.63 -15.28 -11.23
C ILE A 398 -1.43 -16.29 -12.36
N LYS A 399 -0.53 -17.25 -12.15
CA LYS A 399 -0.21 -18.33 -13.11
C LYS A 399 -1.26 -19.42 -13.11
#